data_AF-A0AA35XTA0-F1
#
_entry.id   AF-A0AA35XTA0-F1
#
_cell.length_a   1.000
_cell.length_b   1.000
_cell.length_c   1.000
_cell.angle_alpha   90.00
_cell.angle_beta   90.00
_cell.angle_gamma   90.00
#
_symmetry.space_group_name_H-M   'P 1'
#
loop_
_entity.id
_entity.type
_entity.pdbx_description
1 polymer ?
#
loop_
_entity_poly.entity_id
_entity_poly.type
_entity_poly.pdbx_seq_one_letter_code
_entity_poly.pdbx_strand_id
1 'polypeptide(L)'
;MGETFFCRASRAVLITGEGNFPGLDENGWETLEDCAGVIEIDEWQTAYLRFYGEEPAQFSRCLNAVSAGRFERLPHHALPTYRVNFQNHVGQSSLAGFRIKVVHRKITEEHFNAMLDFLCDQYATLIFSLRQSAGVHWRKDRAGRGQSISAVSAHPAPSAARASRSRWHRDADAPRHA
;
A
#
# COMPACT_ATOMS: atom_id res chain seq x y z
N MET A 1 -17.11 -2.27 7.06
CA MET A 1 -18.29 -1.45 6.72
C MET A 1 -18.05 -0.07 7.31
N GLY A 2 -18.28 0.98 6.52
CA GLY A 2 -18.10 2.34 7.01
C GLY A 2 -19.31 2.88 7.74
N GLU A 3 -19.09 3.74 8.73
CA GLU A 3 -20.16 4.40 9.49
C GLU A 3 -20.28 5.87 9.07
N THR A 4 -21.50 6.40 9.09
CA THR A 4 -21.78 7.79 8.71
C THR A 4 -22.32 8.55 9.90
N PHE A 5 -21.73 9.71 10.17
CA PHE A 5 -22.04 10.56 11.31
C PHE A 5 -22.39 11.97 10.84
N PHE A 6 -23.36 12.57 11.51
CA PHE A 6 -23.90 13.88 11.15
C PHE A 6 -23.63 14.88 12.28
N CYS A 7 -23.29 16.11 11.89
CA CYS A 7 -23.22 17.25 12.80
C CYS A 7 -23.98 18.43 12.18
N ARG A 8 -25.15 18.73 12.72
CA ARG A 8 -26.05 19.79 12.27
C ARG A 8 -25.45 21.17 12.51
N ALA A 9 -24.74 21.37 13.64
CA ALA A 9 -24.13 22.65 14.00
C ALA A 9 -23.13 23.15 12.94
N SER A 10 -22.34 22.24 12.36
CA SER A 10 -21.37 22.54 11.30
C SER A 10 -21.87 22.18 9.90
N ARG A 11 -23.09 21.64 9.78
CA ARG A 11 -23.65 21.04 8.55
C ARG A 11 -22.62 20.13 7.86
N ALA A 12 -22.03 19.24 8.65
CA ALA A 12 -20.96 18.36 8.21
C ALA A 12 -21.34 16.88 8.36
N VAL A 13 -20.78 16.06 7.48
CA VAL A 13 -20.89 14.61 7.51
C VAL A 13 -19.50 14.00 7.57
N LEU A 14 -19.30 13.07 8.51
CA LEU A 14 -18.08 12.29 8.65
C LEU A 14 -18.38 10.82 8.31
N ILE A 15 -17.61 10.23 7.42
CA ILE A 15 -17.70 8.82 7.04
C ILE A 15 -16.40 8.13 7.43
N THR A 16 -16.48 7.03 8.17
CA THR A 16 -15.32 6.19 8.49
C THR A 16 -15.21 5.07 7.43
N GLY A 17 -14.07 4.90 6.76
CA GLY A 17 -13.91 3.88 5.71
C GLY A 17 -14.53 4.23 4.35
N GLU A 18 -14.81 3.19 3.55
CA GLU A 18 -15.42 3.35 2.22
C GLU A 18 -16.94 3.54 2.32
N GLY A 19 -17.41 4.69 1.85
CA GLY A 19 -18.83 5.03 1.84
C GLY A 19 -19.11 6.24 0.97
N ASN A 20 -20.33 6.34 0.47
CA ASN A 20 -20.78 7.47 -0.32
C ASN A 20 -21.43 8.52 0.59
N PHE A 21 -21.08 9.78 0.34
CA PHE A 21 -21.74 10.90 0.99
C PHE A 21 -23.22 11.01 0.58
N PRO A 22 -24.13 11.22 1.53
CA PRO A 22 -25.56 11.33 1.23
C PRO A 22 -25.86 12.59 0.41
N GLY A 23 -26.78 12.50 -0.54
CA GLY A 23 -27.32 13.67 -1.24
C GLY A 23 -28.35 14.37 -0.36
N LEU A 24 -27.89 15.24 0.54
CA LEU A 24 -28.77 16.01 1.43
C LEU A 24 -29.24 17.28 0.71
N ASP A 25 -30.55 17.48 0.67
CA ASP A 25 -31.20 18.72 0.25
C ASP A 25 -31.29 19.72 1.42
N GLU A 26 -31.98 20.84 1.22
CA GLU A 26 -32.07 21.91 2.24
C GLU A 26 -32.77 21.45 3.53
N ASN A 27 -33.76 20.55 3.42
CA ASN A 27 -34.58 20.06 4.53
C ASN A 27 -34.09 18.73 5.12
N GLY A 28 -33.22 18.00 4.42
CA GLY A 28 -32.69 16.70 4.84
C GLY A 28 -31.89 16.73 6.14
N TRP A 29 -31.57 17.91 6.68
CA TRP A 29 -30.87 18.10 7.95
C TRP A 29 -31.76 17.98 9.19
N GLU A 30 -33.07 18.20 9.04
CA GLU A 30 -34.00 18.19 10.17
C GLU A 30 -34.29 16.76 10.64
N THR A 31 -34.23 15.79 9.74
CA THR A 31 -34.52 14.38 10.01
C THR A 31 -33.31 13.57 10.48
N LEU A 32 -32.11 14.14 10.38
CA LEU A 32 -30.88 13.46 10.77
C LEU A 32 -30.60 13.60 12.26
N GLU A 33 -30.23 12.49 12.89
CA GLU A 33 -29.79 12.49 14.28
C GLU A 33 -28.35 12.97 14.39
N ASP A 34 -28.13 13.95 15.28
CA ASP A 34 -26.81 14.48 15.56
C ASP A 34 -25.95 13.43 16.29
N CYS A 35 -24.68 13.32 15.88
CA CYS A 35 -23.72 12.51 16.60
C CYS A 35 -23.40 13.14 17.96
N ALA A 36 -24.07 12.66 19.02
CA ALA A 36 -23.81 13.10 20.38
C ALA A 36 -22.58 12.41 21.01
N GLY A 37 -22.11 11.30 20.44
CA GLY A 37 -21.07 10.44 21.01
C GLY A 37 -19.63 10.86 20.72
N VAL A 38 -18.70 10.05 21.23
CA VAL A 38 -17.30 10.05 20.79
C VAL A 38 -17.17 9.00 19.69
N ILE A 39 -16.67 9.43 18.54
CA ILE A 39 -16.42 8.56 17.39
C ILE A 39 -15.03 7.97 17.56
N GLU A 40 -14.95 6.65 17.64
CA GLU A 40 -13.67 5.94 17.66
C GLU A 40 -13.20 5.67 16.24
N ILE A 41 -11.97 6.06 15.93
CA ILE A 41 -11.35 5.85 14.60
C ILE A 41 -10.02 5.17 14.81
N ASP A 42 -9.79 4.05 14.11
CA ASP A 42 -8.49 3.38 14.10
C ASP A 42 -7.44 4.28 13.44
N GLU A 43 -6.22 4.34 13.97
CA GLU A 43 -5.17 5.27 13.50
C GLU A 43 -4.85 5.15 11.99
N TRP A 44 -4.94 3.92 11.45
CA TRP A 44 -4.70 3.59 10.03
C TRP A 44 -5.95 3.73 9.16
N GLN A 45 -7.11 3.92 9.78
CA GLN A 45 -8.36 4.07 9.05
C GLN A 45 -8.44 5.46 8.43
N THR A 46 -8.79 5.49 7.14
CA THR A 46 -9.10 6.74 6.46
C THR A 46 -10.57 7.08 6.67
N ALA A 47 -10.82 8.31 7.07
CA ALA A 47 -12.16 8.89 7.17
C ALA A 47 -12.32 10.04 6.17
N TYR A 48 -13.56 10.38 5.84
CA TYR A 48 -13.89 11.45 4.92
C TYR A 48 -14.87 12.41 5.56
N LEU A 49 -14.56 13.69 5.51
CA LEU A 49 -15.39 14.77 6.04
C LEU A 49 -15.90 15.63 4.89
N ARG A 50 -17.20 15.91 4.84
CA ARG A 50 -17.78 16.84 3.87
C ARG A 50 -18.64 17.87 4.57
N PHE A 51 -18.47 19.13 4.18
CA PHE A 51 -19.35 20.23 4.55
C PHE A 51 -20.39 20.44 3.46
N TYR A 52 -21.65 20.58 3.86
CA TYR A 52 -22.76 20.92 2.97
C TYR A 52 -23.20 22.38 3.14
N GLY A 53 -22.70 23.04 4.18
CA GLY A 53 -22.79 24.48 4.35
C GLY A 53 -21.47 25.18 4.03
N GLU A 54 -21.38 26.44 4.43
CA GLU A 54 -20.12 27.19 4.40
C GLU A 54 -19.09 26.51 5.32
N GLU A 55 -17.88 26.33 4.81
CA GLU A 55 -16.77 25.80 5.61
C GLU A 55 -16.41 26.81 6.71
N PRO A 56 -16.33 26.41 7.99
CA PRO A 56 -15.94 27.33 9.05
C PRO A 56 -14.56 27.93 8.77
N ALA A 57 -14.42 29.26 8.80
CA ALA A 57 -13.16 29.95 8.47
C ALA A 57 -11.96 29.53 9.36
N GLN A 58 -12.23 29.04 10.57
CA GLN A 58 -11.20 28.53 11.47
C GLN A 58 -10.74 27.11 11.09
N PHE A 59 -11.58 26.35 10.37
CA PHE A 59 -11.31 24.96 10.02
C PHE A 59 -10.10 24.84 9.09
N SER A 60 -10.11 25.52 7.94
CA SER A 60 -8.98 25.58 7.02
C SER A 60 -7.69 26.07 7.68
N ARG A 61 -7.77 27.04 8.59
CA ARG A 61 -6.60 27.55 9.34
C ARG A 61 -6.00 26.49 10.26
N CYS A 62 -6.85 25.77 11.00
CA CYS A 62 -6.41 24.68 11.86
C CYS A 62 -5.80 23.53 11.06
N LEU A 63 -6.35 23.21 9.88
CA LEU A 63 -5.77 22.19 9.00
C LEU A 63 -4.36 22.53 8.54
N ASN A 64 -4.11 23.80 8.19
CA ASN A 64 -2.77 24.25 7.78
C ASN A 64 -1.74 24.17 8.92
N ALA A 65 -2.18 24.27 10.18
CA ALA A 65 -1.32 24.14 11.36
C ALA A 65 -1.02 22.66 11.72
N VAL A 66 -1.95 21.77 11.42
CA VAL A 66 -1.82 20.33 11.67
C VAL A 66 -1.08 19.71 10.49
N SER A 67 0.24 19.56 10.64
CA SER A 67 1.21 18.95 9.69
C SER A 67 0.63 18.41 8.37
N ALA A 68 1.05 19.02 7.26
CA ALA A 68 0.70 18.63 5.90
C ALA A 68 0.68 17.10 5.72
N GLY A 69 -0.50 16.55 5.38
CA GLY A 69 -0.68 15.12 5.10
C GLY A 69 -1.78 14.42 5.90
N ARG A 70 -2.15 14.93 7.09
CA ARG A 70 -3.25 14.35 7.89
C ARG A 70 -4.63 14.69 7.37
N PHE A 71 -4.75 15.87 6.77
CA PHE A 71 -5.98 16.40 6.19
C PHE A 71 -5.69 16.88 4.78
N GLU A 72 -6.35 16.27 3.81
CA GLU A 72 -6.20 16.62 2.40
C GLU A 72 -7.54 17.04 1.83
N ARG A 73 -7.62 18.24 1.29
CA ARG A 73 -8.81 18.69 0.56
C ARG A 73 -8.86 18.01 -0.80
N LEU A 74 -9.96 17.33 -1.10
CA LEU A 74 -10.17 16.66 -2.37
C LEU A 74 -10.67 17.68 -3.42
N PRO A 75 -9.92 17.93 -4.51
CA PRO A 75 -10.19 19.05 -5.43
C PRO A 75 -11.38 18.81 -6.38
N HIS A 76 -11.82 17.56 -6.56
CA HIS A 76 -12.82 17.18 -7.57
C HIS A 76 -14.26 17.12 -7.05
N HIS A 77 -14.51 17.48 -5.79
CA HIS A 77 -15.85 17.49 -5.22
C HIS A 77 -16.46 18.90 -5.27
N ALA A 78 -17.74 18.98 -5.67
CA ALA A 78 -18.49 20.23 -5.70
C ALA A 78 -18.59 20.91 -4.33
N LEU A 79 -18.64 20.10 -3.26
CA LEU A 79 -18.68 20.54 -1.87
C LEU A 79 -17.32 20.33 -1.19
N PRO A 80 -16.93 21.20 -0.23
CA PRO A 80 -15.69 21.05 0.52
C PRO A 80 -15.60 19.67 1.18
N THR A 81 -14.72 18.83 0.63
CA THR A 81 -14.54 17.45 1.05
C THR A 81 -13.08 17.23 1.41
N TYR A 82 -12.86 16.58 2.54
CA TYR A 82 -11.56 16.36 3.15
C TYR A 82 -11.35 14.87 3.41
N ARG A 83 -10.19 14.36 3.01
CA ARG A 83 -9.68 13.07 3.45
C ARG A 83 -8.92 13.26 4.75
N VAL A 84 -9.26 12.45 5.76
CA VAL A 84 -8.68 12.48 7.10
C VAL A 84 -7.97 11.16 7.36
N ASN A 85 -6.68 11.23 7.66
CA ASN A 85 -5.89 10.06 8.06
C ASN A 85 -4.97 10.45 9.22
N PHE A 86 -5.11 9.76 10.35
CA PHE A 86 -4.39 10.09 11.58
C PHE A 86 -2.99 9.46 11.64
N GLN A 87 -2.68 8.52 10.75
CA GLN A 87 -1.39 7.82 10.66
C GLN A 87 -0.99 7.23 12.02
N ASN A 88 0.08 7.73 12.65
CA ASN A 88 0.58 7.27 13.94
C ASN A 88 0.19 8.19 15.11
N HIS A 89 -0.83 9.03 14.94
CA HIS A 89 -1.29 9.93 15.99
C HIS A 89 -2.50 9.36 16.71
N VAL A 90 -2.40 9.31 18.04
CA VAL A 90 -3.44 8.81 18.94
C VAL A 90 -3.92 9.92 19.86
N GLY A 91 -5.14 9.78 20.38
CA GLY A 91 -5.69 10.70 21.37
C GLY A 91 -7.08 11.22 21.00
N GLN A 92 -7.57 12.14 21.82
CA GLN A 92 -8.88 12.75 21.64
C GLN A 92 -8.73 14.11 20.96
N SER A 93 -9.57 14.38 19.98
CA SER A 93 -9.62 15.64 19.26
C SER A 93 -11.07 16.01 18.92
N SER A 94 -11.30 17.28 18.63
CA SER A 94 -12.56 17.72 18.05
C SER A 94 -12.34 18.20 16.62
N LEU A 95 -13.17 17.75 15.71
CA LEU A 95 -13.09 18.06 14.29
C LEU A 95 -14.48 18.43 13.79
N ALA A 96 -14.68 19.66 13.31
CA ALA A 96 -15.95 20.10 12.72
C ALA A 96 -17.20 19.82 13.59
N GLY A 97 -17.06 19.91 14.92
CA GLY A 97 -18.15 19.59 15.87
C GLY A 97 -18.24 18.12 16.29
N PHE A 98 -17.52 17.22 15.62
CA PHE A 98 -17.38 15.82 16.04
C PHE A 98 -16.35 15.70 17.16
N ARG A 99 -16.63 14.81 18.12
CA ARG A 99 -15.66 14.37 19.12
C ARG A 99 -15.05 13.05 18.63
N ILE A 100 -13.75 13.06 18.34
CA ILE A 100 -13.04 11.92 17.77
C ILE A 100 -12.03 11.40 18.78
N LYS A 101 -12.00 10.09 18.99
CA LYS A 101 -10.97 9.39 19.75
C LYS A 101 -10.24 8.46 18.80
N VAL A 102 -9.00 8.81 18.50
CA VAL A 102 -8.14 7.98 17.65
C VAL A 102 -7.51 6.90 18.52
N VAL A 103 -7.77 5.65 18.17
CA VAL A 103 -7.29 4.47 18.90
C VAL A 103 -6.15 3.80 18.13
N HIS A 104 -5.11 3.43 18.87
CA HIS A 104 -4.04 2.60 18.32
C HIS A 104 -4.52 1.17 18.25
N ARG A 105 -4.56 0.61 17.05
CA ARG A 105 -4.86 -0.81 16.85
C ARG A 105 -3.59 -1.53 16.47
N LYS A 106 -3.07 -2.33 17.41
CA LYS A 106 -1.97 -3.25 17.10
C LYS A 106 -2.43 -4.21 16.01
N ILE A 107 -1.60 -4.37 14.98
CA ILE A 107 -1.77 -5.45 14.02
C ILE A 107 -1.74 -6.79 14.77
N THR A 108 -2.65 -7.69 14.44
CA THR A 108 -2.61 -9.05 15.01
C THR A 108 -1.46 -9.82 14.38
N GLU A 109 -0.98 -10.86 15.07
CA GLU A 109 0.10 -11.71 14.57
C GLU A 109 -0.27 -12.35 13.23
N GLU A 110 -1.53 -12.74 13.05
CA GLU A 110 -2.03 -13.32 11.79
C GLU A 110 -1.98 -12.30 10.65
N HIS A 111 -2.37 -11.04 10.91
CA HIS A 111 -2.34 -10.00 9.89
C HIS A 111 -0.91 -9.59 9.52
N PHE A 112 -0.01 -9.57 10.51
CA PHE A 112 1.40 -9.34 10.30
C PHE A 112 2.03 -10.45 9.44
N ASN A 113 1.78 -11.72 9.77
CA ASN A 113 2.28 -12.85 8.99
C ASN A 113 1.71 -12.84 7.56
N ALA A 114 0.42 -12.56 7.39
CA ALA A 114 -0.19 -12.44 6.05
C ALA A 114 0.43 -11.30 5.21
N MET A 115 0.76 -10.16 5.83
CA MET A 115 1.50 -9.08 5.17
C MET A 115 2.91 -9.51 4.75
N LEU A 116 3.62 -10.23 5.62
CA LEU A 116 4.95 -10.76 5.30
C LEU A 116 4.90 -11.75 4.14
N ASP A 117 3.91 -12.64 4.13
CA ASP A 117 3.72 -13.60 3.03
C ASP A 117 3.42 -12.88 1.71
N PHE A 118 2.53 -11.88 1.73
CA PHE A 118 2.25 -11.06 0.55
C PHE A 118 3.50 -10.34 0.02
N LEU A 119 4.31 -9.76 0.91
CA LEU A 119 5.57 -9.14 0.52
C LEU A 119 6.56 -10.18 -0.02
N CYS A 120 6.68 -11.34 0.62
CA CYS A 120 7.50 -12.43 0.11
C CYS A 120 7.07 -12.84 -1.30
N ASP A 121 5.78 -12.97 -1.60
CA ASP A 121 5.29 -13.31 -2.93
C ASP A 121 5.57 -12.23 -3.98
N GLN A 122 5.32 -10.97 -3.65
CA GLN A 122 5.58 -9.83 -4.55
C GLN A 122 7.09 -9.68 -4.86
N TYR A 123 7.94 -9.83 -3.84
CA TYR A 123 9.38 -9.59 -3.95
C TYR A 123 10.20 -10.85 -4.25
N ALA A 124 9.67 -12.06 -4.10
CA ALA A 124 10.30 -13.29 -4.58
C ALA A 124 10.52 -13.23 -6.10
N THR A 125 9.62 -12.56 -6.82
CA THR A 125 9.70 -12.37 -8.27
C THR A 125 10.80 -11.39 -8.69
N LEU A 126 11.24 -10.48 -7.80
CA LEU A 126 12.30 -9.50 -8.07
C LEU A 126 13.70 -10.13 -8.17
N ILE A 127 13.94 -11.24 -7.46
CA ILE A 127 15.21 -11.99 -7.55
C ILE A 127 15.33 -12.66 -8.93
N PHE A 128 14.21 -13.03 -9.56
CA PHE A 128 14.18 -13.66 -10.89
C PHE A 128 14.01 -12.68 -12.06
N SER A 129 13.57 -11.44 -11.82
CA SER A 129 13.40 -10.42 -12.86
C SER A 129 14.70 -9.64 -13.18
N LEU A 130 15.70 -9.72 -12.30
CA LEU A 130 17.06 -9.30 -12.62
C LEU A 130 17.72 -10.36 -13.52
N ARG A 131 17.47 -10.28 -14.83
CA ARG A 131 18.37 -10.83 -15.87
C ARG A 131 19.73 -10.09 -15.90
N GLN A 132 20.26 -9.70 -14.75
CA GLN A 132 21.60 -9.16 -14.63
C GLN A 132 22.44 -10.19 -13.90
N SER A 133 23.53 -10.57 -14.54
CA SER A 133 24.55 -11.48 -14.02
C SER A 133 24.94 -11.09 -12.60
N ALA A 134 24.47 -11.86 -11.63
CA ALA A 134 24.97 -11.83 -10.27
C ALA A 134 26.40 -12.40 -10.28
N GLY A 135 27.38 -11.54 -10.56
CA GLY A 135 28.76 -11.97 -10.71
C GLY A 135 29.75 -10.81 -10.82
N VAL A 136 29.72 -9.88 -9.88
CA VAL A 136 30.87 -8.97 -9.72
C VAL A 136 31.86 -9.64 -8.77
N HIS A 137 32.88 -10.29 -9.33
CA HIS A 137 34.02 -10.75 -8.56
C HIS A 137 34.97 -9.58 -8.30
N TRP A 138 34.98 -9.12 -7.05
CA TRP A 138 35.96 -8.15 -6.60
C TRP A 138 37.24 -8.87 -6.22
N ARG A 139 38.25 -8.82 -7.09
CA ARG A 139 39.61 -9.20 -6.72
C ARG A 139 40.35 -7.95 -6.26
N LYS A 140 40.68 -7.88 -4.96
CA LYS A 140 41.51 -6.83 -4.39
C LYS A 140 42.98 -7.16 -4.69
N ASP A 141 43.53 -6.60 -5.77
CA ASP A 141 44.96 -6.72 -6.05
C ASP A 141 45.76 -5.77 -5.16
N ARG A 142 46.13 -6.30 -3.97
CA ARG A 142 47.00 -5.71 -2.94
C ARG A 142 46.61 -4.33 -2.41
N ALA A 143 47.05 -4.05 -1.18
CA ALA A 143 46.80 -2.76 -0.55
C ALA A 143 47.64 -1.66 -1.23
N GLY A 144 46.99 -0.64 -1.78
CA GLY A 144 47.63 0.65 -2.08
C GLY A 144 47.57 1.18 -3.52
N ARG A 145 46.90 0.55 -4.49
CA ARG A 145 46.65 1.17 -5.81
C ARG A 145 45.21 1.01 -6.27
N GLY A 146 44.72 2.06 -6.94
CA GLY A 146 43.34 2.27 -7.32
C GLY A 146 42.71 1.15 -8.15
N GLN A 147 41.39 1.08 -8.07
CA GLN A 147 40.52 0.04 -8.63
C GLN A 147 40.54 0.09 -10.16
N SER A 148 40.83 -1.03 -10.82
CA SER A 148 40.57 -1.21 -12.25
C SER A 148 39.37 -2.14 -12.44
N ILE A 149 38.35 -1.67 -13.14
CA ILE A 149 37.16 -2.45 -13.50
C ILE A 149 37.45 -3.20 -14.81
N SER A 150 37.32 -4.51 -14.80
CA SER A 150 37.34 -5.33 -16.02
C SER A 150 36.11 -6.22 -16.06
N ALA A 151 35.24 -5.98 -17.05
CA ALA A 151 34.08 -6.82 -17.32
C ALA A 151 34.52 -8.11 -18.04
N VAL A 152 34.14 -9.27 -17.49
CA VAL A 152 34.35 -10.56 -18.14
C VAL A 152 33.14 -10.85 -19.02
N SER A 153 33.35 -10.89 -20.33
CA SER A 153 32.38 -11.43 -21.30
C SER A 153 32.39 -12.96 -21.20
N ALA A 154 31.24 -13.55 -20.88
CA ALA A 154 31.07 -15.00 -20.93
C ALA A 154 30.98 -15.46 -22.39
N HIS A 155 31.86 -16.39 -22.78
CA HIS A 155 31.78 -17.09 -24.07
C HIS A 155 30.41 -17.75 -24.28
N PRO A 156 29.86 -17.71 -25.50
CA PRO A 156 28.65 -18.47 -25.82
C PRO A 156 28.94 -19.98 -25.81
N ALA A 157 27.97 -20.74 -25.29
CA ALA A 157 27.98 -22.19 -25.20
C ALA A 157 28.19 -22.88 -26.58
N PRO A 158 28.86 -24.04 -26.65
CA PRO A 158 29.06 -24.75 -27.90
C PRO A 158 27.73 -25.30 -28.45
N SER A 159 27.44 -25.00 -29.73
CA SER A 159 26.28 -25.51 -30.44
C SER A 159 26.39 -27.02 -30.65
N ALA A 160 25.47 -27.80 -30.06
CA ALA A 160 25.33 -29.21 -30.37
C ALA A 160 24.71 -29.39 -31.76
N ALA A 161 25.55 -29.63 -32.76
CA ALA A 161 25.15 -30.18 -34.04
C ALA A 161 24.61 -31.60 -33.83
N ARG A 162 23.30 -31.80 -33.99
CA ARG A 162 22.69 -33.14 -34.03
C ARG A 162 22.43 -33.50 -35.49
N ALA A 163 23.43 -34.11 -36.11
CA ALA A 163 23.31 -34.72 -37.43
C ALA A 163 22.40 -35.97 -37.35
N SER A 164 21.40 -35.99 -38.21
CA SER A 164 20.51 -37.11 -38.51
C SER A 164 21.22 -38.18 -39.36
N ARG A 165 21.00 -39.47 -39.05
CA ARG A 165 20.85 -40.66 -39.96
C ARG A 165 21.14 -41.95 -39.16
N SER A 166 20.15 -42.82 -38.93
CA SER A 166 19.77 -44.01 -39.76
C SER A 166 20.80 -45.15 -39.66
N ARG A 167 20.55 -46.46 -39.58
CA ARG A 167 19.38 -47.35 -39.60
C ARG A 167 19.96 -48.78 -39.46
N TRP A 168 19.23 -49.70 -38.82
CA TRP A 168 19.19 -51.18 -39.01
C TRP A 168 20.31 -52.15 -38.60
N HIS A 169 19.83 -53.24 -37.97
CA HIS A 169 20.20 -54.67 -38.07
C HIS A 169 21.64 -55.07 -37.65
N ARG A 170 21.92 -56.19 -36.98
CA ARG A 170 21.24 -57.51 -36.86
C ARG A 170 21.91 -58.31 -35.71
N ASP A 171 21.12 -59.18 -35.08
CA ASP A 171 21.37 -60.54 -34.57
C ASP A 171 22.63 -60.97 -33.78
N ALA A 172 22.32 -61.84 -32.78
CA ALA A 172 23.12 -62.94 -32.21
C ALA A 172 24.36 -62.52 -31.38
N ASP A 173 24.72 -63.12 -30.24
CA ASP A 173 24.54 -64.47 -29.72
C ASP A 173 24.79 -64.46 -28.19
N ALA A 174 24.22 -65.41 -27.44
CA ALA A 174 24.75 -65.82 -26.12
C ALA A 174 25.97 -66.74 -26.34
N PRO A 175 26.94 -66.88 -25.41
CA PRO A 175 26.73 -67.81 -24.29
C PRO A 175 27.49 -67.51 -22.96
N ARG A 176 26.96 -68.17 -21.92
CA ARG A 176 27.49 -68.79 -20.69
C ARG A 176 28.96 -68.62 -20.24
N HIS A 177 29.11 -68.82 -18.92
CA HIS A 177 30.28 -68.92 -18.02
C HIS A 177 30.55 -67.60 -17.27
N ALA A 178 30.62 -67.54 -15.94
CA ALA A 178 30.83 -68.55 -14.90
C ALA A 178 29.94 -68.31 -13.67
#